data_AF-A0A535FHC4-F1
#
_entry.id   AF-A0A535FHC4-F1
#
_cell.length_a   1.000
_cell.length_b   1.000
_cell.length_c   1.000
_cell.angle_alpha   90.00
_cell.angle_beta   90.00
_cell.angle_gamma   90.00
#
_symmetry.space_group_name_H-M   'P 1'
#
loop_
_entity.id
_entity.type
_entity.pdbx_description
1 polymer ?
#
loop_
_entity_poly.entity_id
_entity_poly.type
_entity_poly.pdbx_seq_one_letter_code
_entity_poly.pdbx_strand_id
1 'polypeptide(L)'
;MYIKRRTMIIQKKLEIDKEEISPILADYDEDNYDYRNFWRGRDYEQWAETHILERLLERVGQAHWLVDLGGGFGRNAVHYHQRAEHAVIVDYSMRNLEHAAASLSAEIERGHIFLVRADLYRLPFVDSAFDAGLVVRVLHHLEHLEDALVEMGRIIGQRWILDIPIKHHILARARGLLHGETRQLSNWEPKTLTTDDVPFINFHLAAVRRTLSDHGWDTTVAASANNFRRWDQVLPARAVAPVRPLIYGLEMIAQTLGRGWWGPSQFVWATRHEPVPPATTSVAELDGLSSTPGAELATKMICPVCHSTLKWSREAARCLQCSRTYPYKGSYWDFVPD
;
A
#
# COMPACT_ATOMS: atom_id res chain seq x y z
N MET A 1 -42.34 -32.03 13.57
CA MET A 1 -41.61 -32.16 12.29
C MET A 1 -41.11 -30.83 11.70
N TYR A 2 -41.41 -29.67 12.30
CA TYR A 2 -41.03 -28.34 11.78
C TYR A 2 -39.69 -27.78 12.34
N ILE A 3 -39.21 -28.31 13.48
CA ILE A 3 -38.00 -27.79 14.17
C ILE A 3 -36.69 -28.36 13.56
N LYS A 4 -36.68 -29.62 13.10
CA LYS A 4 -35.48 -30.24 12.48
C LYS A 4 -35.09 -29.63 11.12
N ARG A 5 -36.03 -29.06 10.35
CA ARG A 5 -35.73 -28.41 9.06
C ARG A 5 -35.02 -27.05 9.22
N ARG A 6 -35.25 -26.34 10.33
CA ARG A 6 -34.60 -25.03 10.58
C ARG A 6 -33.12 -25.20 10.95
N THR A 7 -32.77 -26.23 11.72
CA THR A 7 -31.37 -26.51 12.08
C THR A 7 -30.53 -26.97 10.89
N MET A 8 -31.10 -27.76 9.96
CA MET A 8 -30.42 -28.12 8.70
C MET A 8 -30.24 -26.93 7.76
N ILE A 9 -31.20 -25.99 7.71
CA ILE A 9 -31.06 -24.76 6.88
C ILE A 9 -30.04 -23.81 7.50
N ILE A 10 -29.94 -23.74 8.83
CA ILE A 10 -28.93 -22.91 9.52
C ILE A 10 -27.53 -23.53 9.39
N GLN A 11 -27.38 -24.85 9.52
CA GLN A 11 -26.10 -25.52 9.27
C GLN A 11 -25.69 -25.43 7.79
N LYS A 12 -26.63 -25.61 6.85
CA LYS A 12 -26.35 -25.45 5.42
C LYS A 12 -26.06 -23.99 5.03
N LYS A 13 -26.58 -23.01 5.78
CA LYS A 13 -26.25 -21.58 5.60
C LYS A 13 -24.94 -21.18 6.29
N LEU A 14 -24.50 -21.93 7.30
CA LEU A 14 -23.19 -21.79 7.94
C LEU A 14 -22.07 -22.56 7.21
N GLU A 15 -22.41 -23.53 6.35
CA GLU A 15 -21.46 -24.28 5.51
C GLU A 15 -21.26 -23.66 4.11
N ILE A 16 -22.04 -22.64 3.73
CA ILE A 16 -21.95 -21.99 2.40
C ILE A 16 -21.16 -20.67 2.42
N ASP A 17 -20.89 -20.05 3.57
CA ASP A 17 -20.05 -18.84 3.66
C ASP A 17 -18.54 -19.13 3.87
N LYS A 18 -18.04 -20.21 3.24
CA LYS A 18 -16.60 -20.49 3.09
C LYS A 18 -16.18 -20.57 1.62
N GLU A 19 -16.94 -19.94 0.73
CA GLU A 19 -16.33 -19.48 -0.51
C GLU A 19 -15.37 -18.34 -0.14
N GLU A 20 -14.08 -18.59 -0.36
CA GLU A 20 -13.03 -17.57 -0.43
C GLU A 20 -13.46 -16.53 -1.46
N ILE A 21 -14.25 -15.54 -1.03
CA ILE A 21 -14.37 -14.28 -1.73
C ILE A 21 -13.01 -13.63 -1.53
N SER A 22 -12.11 -13.86 -2.49
CA SER A 22 -10.94 -13.03 -2.66
C SER A 22 -11.44 -11.58 -2.66
N PRO A 23 -11.05 -10.73 -1.69
CA PRO A 23 -11.47 -9.34 -1.70
C PRO A 23 -11.11 -8.74 -3.06
N ILE A 24 -12.02 -7.97 -3.66
CA ILE A 24 -11.74 -7.37 -4.97
C ILE A 24 -10.62 -6.33 -4.77
N LEU A 25 -9.37 -6.76 -4.88
CA LEU A 25 -8.25 -5.88 -5.18
C LEU A 25 -8.46 -5.37 -6.61
N ALA A 26 -8.11 -4.12 -6.85
CA ALA A 26 -8.10 -3.57 -8.20
C ALA A 26 -7.09 -4.37 -9.05
N ASP A 27 -7.60 -5.33 -9.82
CA ASP A 27 -6.79 -6.12 -10.73
C ASP A 27 -6.58 -5.33 -12.03
N TYR A 28 -5.49 -4.59 -12.08
CA TYR A 28 -5.09 -3.82 -13.27
C TYR A 28 -4.71 -4.72 -14.45
N ASP A 29 -4.58 -6.04 -14.25
CA ASP A 29 -4.18 -6.97 -15.30
C ASP A 29 -5.37 -7.45 -16.16
N GLU A 30 -6.62 -7.44 -15.63
CA GLU A 30 -7.81 -7.91 -16.37
C GLU A 30 -8.21 -6.98 -17.53
N ASP A 31 -8.04 -5.65 -17.38
CA ASP A 31 -8.54 -4.66 -18.35
C ASP A 31 -7.49 -4.16 -19.37
N ASN A 32 -6.28 -4.73 -19.39
CA ASN A 32 -5.15 -4.23 -20.18
C ASN A 32 -4.84 -2.73 -19.92
N TYR A 33 -5.24 -2.21 -18.75
CA TYR A 33 -5.12 -0.82 -18.37
C TYR A 33 -3.68 -0.50 -17.95
N ASP A 34 -3.02 0.41 -18.66
CA ASP A 34 -1.71 0.90 -18.25
C ASP A 34 -1.86 2.01 -17.20
N TYR A 35 -1.66 1.66 -15.93
CA TYR A 35 -1.74 2.59 -14.80
C TYR A 35 -0.82 3.82 -14.92
N ARG A 36 0.24 3.77 -15.74
CA ARG A 36 1.08 4.96 -16.01
C ARG A 36 0.31 6.05 -16.76
N ASN A 37 -0.70 5.68 -17.55
CA ASN A 37 -1.56 6.65 -18.25
C ASN A 37 -2.38 7.49 -17.27
N PHE A 38 -2.75 6.95 -16.10
CA PHE A 38 -3.44 7.69 -15.04
C PHE A 38 -2.64 8.93 -14.58
N TRP A 39 -1.30 8.87 -14.68
CA TRP A 39 -0.38 9.91 -14.23
C TRP A 39 -0.03 10.95 -15.31
N ARG A 40 -0.46 10.77 -16.56
CA ARG A 40 -0.28 11.80 -17.58
C ARG A 40 -1.10 13.04 -17.24
N GLY A 41 -0.46 14.22 -17.27
CA GLY A 41 -1.12 15.49 -16.96
C GLY A 41 -1.45 15.69 -15.47
N ARG A 42 -0.67 15.07 -14.58
CA ARG A 42 -0.78 15.18 -13.11
C ARG A 42 0.50 15.71 -12.46
N ASP A 43 1.17 16.62 -13.16
CA ASP A 43 2.48 17.16 -12.74
C ASP A 43 2.40 17.83 -11.36
N TYR A 44 1.28 18.51 -11.08
CA TYR A 44 1.03 19.11 -9.77
C TYR A 44 0.83 18.05 -8.67
N GLU A 45 -0.03 17.06 -8.88
CA GLU A 45 -0.25 16.01 -7.88
C GLU A 45 1.00 15.18 -7.62
N GLN A 46 1.80 14.92 -8.65
CA GLN A 46 3.08 14.24 -8.52
C GLN A 46 4.06 15.10 -7.73
N TRP A 47 4.21 16.38 -8.07
CA TRP A 47 5.09 17.29 -7.34
C TRP A 47 4.70 17.44 -5.86
N ALA A 48 3.40 17.62 -5.58
CA ALA A 48 2.90 17.78 -4.22
C ALA A 48 3.22 16.56 -3.36
N GLU A 49 3.06 15.36 -3.92
CA GLU A 49 3.38 14.09 -3.28
C GLU A 49 4.90 13.91 -3.08
N THR A 50 5.70 14.13 -4.13
CA THR A 50 7.16 14.07 -4.07
C THR A 50 7.70 14.99 -2.97
N HIS A 51 7.21 16.22 -2.88
CA HIS A 51 7.66 17.17 -1.86
C HIS A 51 7.38 16.70 -0.42
N ILE A 52 6.27 15.99 -0.20
CA ILE A 52 5.96 15.37 1.09
C ILE A 52 6.89 14.19 1.34
N LEU A 53 7.02 13.29 0.36
CA LEU A 53 7.78 12.06 0.49
C LEU A 53 9.27 12.32 0.75
N GLU A 54 9.88 13.27 0.04
CA GLU A 54 11.27 13.66 0.28
C GLU A 54 11.48 14.08 1.75
N ARG A 55 10.64 14.98 2.25
CA ARG A 55 10.70 15.46 3.64
C ARG A 55 10.42 14.36 4.67
N LEU A 56 9.47 13.46 4.40
CA LEU A 56 9.12 12.40 5.35
C LEU A 56 10.15 11.26 5.35
N LEU A 57 10.68 10.88 4.19
CA LEU A 57 11.70 9.83 4.09
C LEU A 57 13.06 10.29 4.61
N GLU A 58 13.37 11.59 4.57
CA GLU A 58 14.50 12.14 5.35
C GLU A 58 14.37 11.86 6.84
N ARG A 59 13.15 11.92 7.39
CA ARG A 59 12.90 11.57 8.81
C ARG A 59 12.92 10.08 9.07
N VAL A 60 12.75 9.24 8.04
CA VAL A 60 12.95 7.79 8.17
C VAL A 60 14.43 7.50 8.39
N GLY A 61 15.35 8.28 7.82
CA GLY A 61 16.78 8.01 7.89
C GLY A 61 17.16 6.76 7.09
N GLN A 62 18.33 6.17 7.38
CA GLN A 62 18.78 4.95 6.72
C GLN A 62 18.04 3.73 7.29
N ALA A 63 17.13 3.15 6.53
CA ALA A 63 16.53 1.85 6.86
C ALA A 63 17.44 0.71 6.39
N HIS A 64 17.49 -0.41 7.12
CA HIS A 64 18.16 -1.61 6.61
C HIS A 64 17.23 -2.27 5.58
N TRP A 65 15.98 -2.52 5.98
CA TRP A 65 14.93 -3.03 5.10
C TRP A 65 13.71 -2.11 5.07
N LEU A 66 13.33 -1.68 3.87
CA LEU A 66 12.11 -0.92 3.59
C LEU A 66 11.15 -1.73 2.72
N VAL A 67 9.85 -1.59 2.94
CA VAL A 67 8.82 -2.15 2.06
C VAL A 67 7.92 -1.04 1.49
N ASP A 68 7.67 -1.06 0.18
CA ASP A 68 6.70 -0.21 -0.53
C ASP A 68 5.50 -1.09 -0.93
N LEU A 69 4.44 -0.99 -0.13
CA LEU A 69 3.25 -1.83 -0.22
C LEU A 69 2.26 -1.19 -1.19
N GLY A 70 1.96 -1.88 -2.28
CA GLY A 70 1.27 -1.34 -3.46
C GLY A 70 2.12 -0.33 -4.22
N GLY A 71 3.43 -0.57 -4.31
CA GLY A 71 4.38 0.34 -4.95
C GLY A 71 4.27 0.40 -6.48
N GLY A 72 3.43 -0.46 -7.08
CA GLY A 72 3.13 -0.46 -8.51
C GLY A 72 4.37 -0.59 -9.38
N PHE A 73 4.44 0.23 -10.43
CA PHE A 73 5.58 0.30 -11.34
C PHE A 73 6.83 1.00 -10.76
N GLY A 74 6.89 1.18 -9.43
CA GLY A 74 8.07 1.72 -8.75
C GLY A 74 8.22 3.24 -8.83
N ARG A 75 7.14 3.99 -9.08
CA ARG A 75 7.16 5.46 -9.21
C ARG A 75 7.87 6.16 -8.04
N ASN A 76 7.68 5.65 -6.83
CA ASN A 76 8.19 6.27 -5.59
C ASN A 76 9.59 5.78 -5.20
N ALA A 77 10.16 4.81 -5.91
CA ALA A 77 11.48 4.24 -5.61
C ALA A 77 12.61 5.27 -5.63
N VAL A 78 12.48 6.30 -6.45
CA VAL A 78 13.41 7.44 -6.48
C VAL A 78 13.58 8.11 -5.11
N HIS A 79 12.58 8.04 -4.23
CA HIS A 79 12.63 8.70 -2.93
C HIS A 79 13.31 7.85 -1.84
N TYR A 80 13.35 6.52 -1.97
CA TYR A 80 13.85 5.64 -0.91
C TYR A 80 15.03 4.75 -1.30
N HIS A 81 15.36 4.55 -2.59
CA HIS A 81 16.45 3.63 -3.00
C HIS A 81 17.84 4.00 -2.44
N GLN A 82 18.09 5.27 -2.13
CA GLN A 82 19.35 5.71 -1.48
C GLN A 82 19.26 5.80 0.05
N ARG A 83 18.05 5.64 0.60
CA ARG A 83 17.75 5.76 2.03
C ARG A 83 17.45 4.41 2.67
N ALA A 84 17.53 3.33 1.91
CA ALA A 84 17.42 1.97 2.37
C ALA A 84 18.60 1.16 1.82
N GLU A 85 19.15 0.26 2.62
CA GLU A 85 20.13 -0.72 2.12
C GLU A 85 19.44 -1.71 1.18
N HIS A 86 18.26 -2.17 1.58
CA HIS A 86 17.37 -2.99 0.77
C HIS A 86 15.93 -2.47 0.81
N ALA A 87 15.26 -2.48 -0.33
CA ALA A 87 13.85 -2.18 -0.47
C ALA A 87 13.10 -3.29 -1.20
N VAL A 88 11.87 -3.57 -0.78
CA VAL A 88 10.97 -4.50 -1.45
C VAL A 88 9.74 -3.75 -1.95
N ILE A 89 9.49 -3.82 -3.25
CA ILE A 89 8.24 -3.35 -3.85
C ILE A 89 7.28 -4.53 -3.88
N VAL A 90 6.15 -4.38 -3.20
CA VAL A 90 5.06 -5.34 -3.21
C VAL A 90 3.91 -4.78 -4.03
N ASP A 91 3.39 -5.54 -4.98
CA ASP A 91 2.19 -5.18 -5.73
C ASP A 91 1.42 -6.45 -6.14
N TYR A 92 0.11 -6.33 -6.39
CA TYR A 92 -0.69 -7.45 -6.87
C TYR A 92 -0.57 -7.62 -8.40
N SER A 93 -0.42 -6.51 -9.14
CA SER A 93 -0.36 -6.52 -10.60
C SER A 93 0.99 -7.00 -11.10
N MET A 94 0.97 -8.08 -11.87
CA MET A 94 2.14 -8.59 -12.58
C MET A 94 2.70 -7.51 -13.51
N ARG A 95 1.84 -6.81 -14.26
CA ARG A 95 2.26 -5.81 -15.25
C ARG A 95 2.97 -4.62 -14.60
N ASN A 96 2.50 -4.18 -13.44
CA ASN A 96 3.17 -3.14 -12.66
C ASN A 96 4.59 -3.59 -12.30
N LEU A 97 4.75 -4.81 -11.80
CA LEU A 97 6.07 -5.35 -11.44
C LEU A 97 6.98 -5.54 -12.65
N GLU A 98 6.46 -5.94 -13.81
CA GLU A 98 7.24 -5.99 -15.06
C GLU A 98 7.74 -4.58 -15.47
N HIS A 99 6.90 -3.55 -15.30
CA HIS A 99 7.31 -2.16 -15.54
C HIS A 99 8.32 -1.65 -14.51
N ALA A 100 8.16 -2.02 -13.24
CA ALA A 100 9.15 -1.73 -12.20
C ALA A 100 10.49 -2.38 -12.55
N ALA A 101 10.48 -3.65 -12.97
CA ALA A 101 11.67 -4.39 -13.36
C ALA A 101 12.44 -3.70 -14.51
N ALA A 102 11.71 -3.23 -15.51
CA ALA A 102 12.30 -2.53 -16.66
C ALA A 102 12.90 -1.17 -16.26
N SER A 103 12.25 -0.43 -15.35
CA SER A 103 12.67 0.92 -14.98
C SER A 103 13.72 0.97 -13.87
N LEU A 104 13.78 -0.07 -13.03
CA LEU A 104 14.65 -0.17 -11.86
C LEU A 104 15.74 -1.25 -12.03
N SER A 105 16.00 -1.70 -13.26
CA SER A 105 16.91 -2.83 -13.55
C SER A 105 18.28 -2.68 -12.86
N ALA A 106 18.87 -1.49 -12.89
CA ALA A 106 20.18 -1.23 -12.27
C ALA A 106 20.17 -1.43 -10.74
N GLU A 107 19.08 -1.05 -10.06
CA GLU A 107 18.96 -1.22 -8.59
C GLU A 107 18.62 -2.66 -8.22
N ILE A 108 17.88 -3.37 -9.09
CA ILE A 108 17.60 -4.80 -8.94
C ILE A 108 18.88 -5.63 -9.13
N GLU A 109 19.66 -5.34 -10.17
CA GLU A 109 20.95 -6.00 -10.42
C GLU A 109 21.95 -5.80 -9.28
N ARG A 110 21.91 -4.63 -8.62
CA ARG A 110 22.71 -4.34 -7.42
C ARG A 110 22.18 -5.01 -6.15
N GLY A 111 20.96 -5.55 -6.17
CA GLY A 111 20.31 -6.12 -4.99
C GLY A 111 19.80 -5.08 -4.00
N HIS A 112 19.62 -3.83 -4.41
CA HIS A 112 19.02 -2.79 -3.56
C HIS A 112 17.50 -2.83 -3.60
N ILE A 113 16.90 -3.24 -4.72
CA ILE A 113 15.45 -3.36 -4.89
C ILE A 113 15.08 -4.79 -5.26
N PHE A 114 14.06 -5.31 -4.59
CA PHE A 114 13.43 -6.58 -4.89
C PHE A 114 11.96 -6.38 -5.22
N LEU A 115 11.42 -7.24 -6.08
CA LEU A 115 10.02 -7.19 -6.50
C LEU A 115 9.30 -8.46 -6.03
N VAL A 116 8.15 -8.29 -5.39
CA VAL A 116 7.33 -9.41 -4.89
C VAL A 116 5.89 -9.18 -5.28
N ARG A 117 5.30 -10.13 -6.00
CA ARG A 117 3.87 -10.15 -6.27
C ARG A 117 3.15 -10.81 -5.09
N ALA A 118 2.27 -10.09 -4.41
CA ALA A 118 1.54 -10.62 -3.27
C ALA A 118 0.21 -9.88 -3.02
N ASP A 119 -0.68 -10.56 -2.30
CA ASP A 119 -1.88 -9.98 -1.73
C ASP A 119 -1.54 -9.25 -0.42
N LEU A 120 -1.98 -7.99 -0.28
CA LEU A 120 -1.78 -7.18 0.94
C LEU A 120 -2.55 -7.73 2.16
N TYR A 121 -3.54 -8.61 1.95
CA TYR A 121 -4.23 -9.34 3.01
C TYR A 121 -3.47 -10.59 3.48
N ARG A 122 -2.45 -11.05 2.74
CA ARG A 122 -1.69 -12.28 3.02
C ARG A 122 -0.24 -12.14 2.54
N LEU A 123 0.57 -11.39 3.29
CA LEU A 123 1.93 -11.04 2.89
C LEU A 123 2.92 -12.18 3.18
N PRO A 124 3.81 -12.53 2.25
CA PRO A 124 4.73 -13.67 2.37
C PRO A 124 5.96 -13.34 3.22
N PHE A 125 5.81 -12.55 4.28
CA PHE A 125 6.91 -12.10 5.15
C PHE A 125 6.66 -12.45 6.62
N VAL A 126 7.76 -12.67 7.35
CA VAL A 126 7.72 -12.84 8.81
C VAL A 126 7.27 -11.57 9.51
N ASP A 127 6.83 -11.72 10.75
CA ASP A 127 6.51 -10.58 11.62
C ASP A 127 7.74 -9.67 11.75
N SER A 128 7.53 -8.37 11.65
CA SER A 128 8.60 -7.36 11.71
C SER A 128 9.75 -7.64 10.72
N ALA A 129 9.48 -8.13 9.52
CA ALA A 129 10.50 -8.33 8.48
C ALA A 129 11.25 -7.04 8.08
N PHE A 130 10.60 -5.87 8.17
CA PHE A 130 11.09 -4.58 7.68
C PHE A 130 11.24 -3.55 8.82
N ASP A 131 12.23 -2.65 8.75
CA ASP A 131 12.32 -1.51 9.67
C ASP A 131 11.24 -0.47 9.37
N ALA A 132 11.05 -0.22 8.07
CA ALA A 132 10.24 0.87 7.57
C ALA A 132 9.25 0.39 6.48
N GLY A 133 8.08 1.00 6.44
CA GLY A 133 7.08 0.78 5.40
C GLY A 133 6.59 2.06 4.73
N LEU A 134 6.13 1.93 3.49
CA LEU A 134 5.47 2.98 2.72
C LEU A 134 4.17 2.41 2.12
N VAL A 135 3.08 3.15 2.26
CA VAL A 135 1.78 2.85 1.64
C VAL A 135 1.26 4.14 1.01
N VAL A 136 1.39 4.30 -0.31
CA VAL A 136 1.02 5.56 -0.99
C VAL A 136 0.01 5.29 -2.08
N ARG A 137 -1.19 5.88 -1.96
CA ARG A 137 -2.28 5.70 -2.92
C ARG A 137 -2.73 4.25 -3.11
N VAL A 138 -2.85 3.51 -2.01
CA VAL A 138 -3.26 2.09 -2.02
C VAL A 138 -4.57 1.86 -1.28
N LEU A 139 -4.76 2.51 -0.12
CA LEU A 139 -5.86 2.20 0.79
C LEU A 139 -7.25 2.31 0.16
N HIS A 140 -7.43 3.14 -0.86
CA HIS A 140 -8.72 3.30 -1.54
C HIS A 140 -9.17 2.09 -2.36
N HIS A 141 -8.28 1.12 -2.59
CA HIS A 141 -8.58 -0.16 -3.23
C HIS A 141 -8.91 -1.28 -2.24
N LEU A 142 -8.81 -1.03 -0.92
CA LEU A 142 -8.93 -2.06 0.11
C LEU A 142 -10.33 -2.04 0.72
N GLU A 143 -11.14 -3.03 0.35
CA GLU A 143 -12.50 -3.21 0.89
C GLU A 143 -12.48 -3.51 2.40
N HIS A 144 -11.56 -4.36 2.85
CA HIS A 144 -11.40 -4.77 4.25
C HIS A 144 -10.20 -4.07 4.90
N LEU A 145 -10.26 -2.73 4.97
CA LEU A 145 -9.12 -1.91 5.40
C LEU A 145 -8.48 -2.37 6.73
N GLU A 146 -9.26 -2.77 7.72
CA GLU A 146 -8.72 -3.22 9.01
C GLU A 146 -7.82 -4.45 8.86
N ASP A 147 -8.29 -5.50 8.18
CA ASP A 147 -7.53 -6.72 7.95
C ASP A 147 -6.22 -6.42 7.20
N ALA A 148 -6.26 -5.57 6.18
CA ALA A 148 -5.07 -5.16 5.44
C ALA A 148 -4.10 -4.33 6.32
N LEU A 149 -4.60 -3.41 7.15
CA LEU A 149 -3.74 -2.63 8.04
C LEU A 149 -3.08 -3.51 9.10
N VAL A 150 -3.78 -4.52 9.61
CA VAL A 150 -3.23 -5.50 10.54
C VAL A 150 -2.13 -6.30 9.87
N GLU A 151 -2.38 -6.83 8.68
CA GLU A 151 -1.41 -7.66 7.95
C GLU A 151 -0.19 -6.85 7.47
N MET A 152 -0.40 -5.69 6.84
CA MET A 152 0.68 -4.79 6.47
C MET A 152 1.47 -4.31 7.70
N GLY A 153 0.77 -4.03 8.79
CA GLY A 153 1.39 -3.65 10.06
C GLY A 153 2.24 -4.78 10.64
N ARG A 154 1.78 -6.04 10.57
CA ARG A 154 2.48 -7.22 11.11
C ARG A 154 3.94 -7.30 10.66
N ILE A 155 4.21 -6.99 9.40
CA ILE A 155 5.54 -7.14 8.80
C ILE A 155 6.49 -5.95 9.08
N ILE A 156 6.02 -4.86 9.72
CA ILE A 156 6.81 -3.63 9.93
C ILE A 156 7.24 -3.51 11.39
N GLY A 157 8.53 -3.57 11.69
CA GLY A 157 9.06 -3.56 13.05
C GLY A 157 9.06 -2.20 13.74
N GLN A 158 9.17 -1.08 13.02
CA GLN A 158 9.40 0.23 13.66
C GLN A 158 8.43 1.32 13.22
N ARG A 159 8.41 1.67 11.92
CA ARG A 159 7.71 2.87 11.45
C ARG A 159 7.22 2.75 10.01
N TRP A 160 6.21 3.53 9.66
CA TRP A 160 5.72 3.59 8.29
C TRP A 160 4.96 4.87 7.98
N ILE A 161 4.91 5.18 6.70
CA ILE A 161 4.20 6.34 6.14
C ILE A 161 3.00 5.81 5.36
N LEU A 162 1.81 6.30 5.69
CA LEU A 162 0.56 5.95 5.01
C LEU A 162 -0.10 7.18 4.39
N ASP A 163 -0.48 7.11 3.13
CA ASP A 163 -1.39 8.04 2.47
C ASP A 163 -2.84 7.59 2.67
N ILE A 164 -3.61 8.37 3.42
CA ILE A 164 -5.02 8.10 3.70
C ILE A 164 -5.91 9.01 2.85
N PRO A 165 -6.71 8.47 1.90
CA PRO A 165 -7.72 9.23 1.19
C PRO A 165 -8.90 9.50 2.12
N ILE A 166 -9.14 10.78 2.44
CA ILE A 166 -10.17 11.17 3.41
C ILE A 166 -11.44 11.68 2.72
N LYS A 167 -12.61 11.30 3.24
CA LYS A 167 -13.91 11.77 2.71
C LYS A 167 -14.31 13.17 3.18
N HIS A 168 -13.74 13.65 4.28
CA HIS A 168 -14.18 14.85 5.00
C HIS A 168 -13.25 16.05 4.76
N HIS A 169 -12.62 16.12 3.59
CA HIS A 169 -11.78 17.24 3.22
C HIS A 169 -12.58 18.52 2.93
N ILE A 170 -11.95 19.70 2.90
CA ILE A 170 -12.66 21.00 2.86
C ILE A 170 -13.63 21.13 1.68
N LEU A 171 -13.21 20.72 0.48
CA LEU A 171 -14.06 20.77 -0.72
C LEU A 171 -15.22 19.77 -0.64
N ALA A 172 -15.00 18.58 -0.06
CA ALA A 172 -16.09 17.63 0.16
C ALA A 172 -17.10 18.16 1.18
N ARG A 173 -16.64 18.77 2.27
CA ARG A 173 -17.51 19.40 3.27
C ARG A 173 -18.32 20.56 2.69
N ALA A 174 -17.70 21.42 1.87
CA ALA A 174 -18.38 22.51 1.20
C ALA A 174 -19.49 22.01 0.25
N ARG A 175 -19.20 20.99 -0.57
CA ARG A 175 -20.22 20.33 -1.42
C ARG A 175 -21.31 19.65 -0.58
N GLY A 176 -20.92 18.96 0.48
CA GLY A 176 -21.85 18.30 1.39
C GLY A 176 -22.81 19.27 2.08
N LEU A 177 -22.38 20.51 2.36
CA LEU A 177 -23.26 21.56 2.87
C LEU A 177 -24.29 22.01 1.81
N LEU A 178 -23.89 22.11 0.54
CA LEU A 178 -24.77 22.50 -0.56
C LEU A 178 -25.78 21.40 -0.94
N HIS A 179 -25.41 20.13 -0.78
CA HIS A 179 -26.20 18.97 -1.20
C HIS A 179 -26.85 18.19 -0.04
N GLY A 180 -26.66 18.61 1.22
CA GLY A 180 -27.25 17.96 2.39
C GLY A 180 -26.59 16.65 2.84
N GLU A 181 -25.35 16.38 2.43
CA GLU A 181 -24.62 15.13 2.71
C GLU A 181 -23.72 15.19 3.97
N THR A 182 -23.83 16.24 4.80
CA THR A 182 -22.92 16.50 5.92
C THR A 182 -22.78 15.35 6.92
N ARG A 183 -23.87 14.59 7.16
CA ARG A 183 -23.88 13.43 8.08
C ARG A 183 -23.00 12.29 7.57
N GLN A 184 -23.05 11.99 6.27
CA GLN A 184 -22.25 10.93 5.65
C GLN A 184 -20.75 11.25 5.68
N LEU A 185 -20.39 12.53 5.64
CA LEU A 185 -18.99 12.95 5.73
C LEU A 185 -18.45 12.88 7.17
N SER A 186 -19.33 12.98 8.17
CA SER A 186 -18.96 13.05 9.58
C SER A 186 -18.98 11.69 10.31
N ASN A 187 -19.71 10.70 9.78
CA ASN A 187 -19.67 9.36 10.34
C ASN A 187 -18.33 8.66 10.03
N TRP A 188 -18.05 7.56 10.73
CA TRP A 188 -16.76 6.87 10.63
C TRP A 188 -16.71 5.81 9.53
N GLU A 189 -17.86 5.47 8.94
CA GLU A 189 -17.98 4.48 7.86
C GLU A 189 -17.25 4.94 6.59
N PRO A 190 -16.60 4.05 5.82
CA PRO A 190 -16.04 4.42 4.53
C PRO A 190 -17.10 4.90 3.53
N LYS A 191 -16.71 5.75 2.58
CA LYS A 191 -17.55 6.18 1.44
C LYS A 191 -16.93 5.69 0.15
N THR A 192 -17.57 4.70 -0.47
CA THR A 192 -17.20 4.21 -1.80
C THR A 192 -17.74 5.15 -2.87
N LEU A 193 -16.87 5.57 -3.78
CA LEU A 193 -17.22 6.27 -5.01
C LEU A 193 -17.23 5.23 -6.13
N THR A 194 -18.37 5.10 -6.80
CA THR A 194 -18.47 4.34 -8.05
C THR A 194 -17.84 5.19 -9.14
N THR A 195 -16.59 4.89 -9.47
CA THR A 195 -15.94 5.32 -10.72
C THR A 195 -16.12 4.23 -11.77
N ASP A 196 -16.05 4.60 -13.05
CA ASP A 196 -16.47 3.73 -14.17
C ASP A 196 -15.69 2.40 -14.28
N ASP A 197 -14.48 2.32 -13.69
CA ASP A 197 -13.60 1.15 -13.86
C ASP A 197 -13.30 0.39 -12.54
N VAL A 198 -13.16 1.07 -11.38
CA VAL A 198 -12.78 0.44 -10.09
C VAL A 198 -13.42 1.21 -8.92
N PRO A 199 -13.90 0.55 -7.85
CA PRO A 199 -14.36 1.23 -6.64
C PRO A 199 -13.24 2.07 -6.00
N PHE A 200 -13.54 3.33 -5.65
CA PHE A 200 -12.61 4.19 -4.91
C PHE A 200 -13.16 4.50 -3.52
N ILE A 201 -12.49 4.01 -2.48
CA ILE A 201 -12.95 4.13 -1.09
C ILE A 201 -12.27 5.32 -0.41
N ASN A 202 -13.07 6.22 0.18
CA ASN A 202 -12.59 7.30 1.05
C ASN A 202 -12.92 7.02 2.51
N PHE A 203 -11.99 7.33 3.40
CA PHE A 203 -12.08 6.99 4.81
C PHE A 203 -12.32 8.19 5.72
N HIS A 204 -12.77 7.92 6.95
CA HIS A 204 -12.68 8.88 8.03
C HIS A 204 -11.31 8.74 8.71
N LEU A 205 -10.57 9.84 8.87
CA LEU A 205 -9.17 9.81 9.30
C LEU A 205 -9.05 9.27 10.73
N ALA A 206 -9.99 9.66 11.60
CA ALA A 206 -10.02 9.17 12.97
C ALA A 206 -10.28 7.66 13.03
N ALA A 207 -11.04 7.09 12.08
CA ALA A 207 -11.30 5.65 12.04
C ALA A 207 -10.01 4.88 11.71
N VAL A 208 -9.32 5.27 10.63
CA VAL A 208 -8.05 4.63 10.24
C VAL A 208 -6.99 4.75 11.34
N ARG A 209 -6.86 5.93 11.96
CA ARG A 209 -5.93 6.15 13.07
C ARG A 209 -6.30 5.37 14.32
N ARG A 210 -7.60 5.16 14.58
CA ARG A 210 -8.07 4.34 15.68
C ARG A 210 -7.71 2.88 15.47
N THR A 211 -7.96 2.34 14.27
CA THR A 211 -7.55 0.98 13.90
C THR A 211 -6.04 0.78 14.06
N LEU A 212 -5.22 1.72 13.59
CA LEU A 212 -3.77 1.68 13.80
C LEU A 212 -3.40 1.67 15.30
N SER A 213 -4.00 2.56 16.10
CA SER A 213 -3.75 2.64 17.55
C SER A 213 -4.15 1.38 18.31
N ASP A 214 -5.30 0.79 17.96
CA ASP A 214 -5.78 -0.47 18.54
C ASP A 214 -4.83 -1.65 18.24
N HIS A 215 -4.00 -1.53 17.19
CA HIS A 215 -3.00 -2.52 16.77
C HIS A 215 -1.55 -2.09 17.04
N GLY A 216 -1.33 -1.22 18.02
CA GLY A 216 0.01 -0.94 18.54
C GLY A 216 0.79 0.17 17.83
N TRP A 217 0.09 1.10 17.17
CA TRP A 217 0.71 2.21 16.44
C TRP A 217 0.32 3.59 16.96
N ASP A 218 1.32 4.39 17.31
CA ASP A 218 1.17 5.82 17.54
C ASP A 218 1.14 6.54 16.19
N THR A 219 0.13 7.40 15.97
CA THR A 219 -0.07 8.06 14.68
C THR A 219 -0.04 9.58 14.77
N THR A 220 0.78 10.21 13.92
CA THR A 220 0.84 11.66 13.72
C THR A 220 0.46 12.01 12.29
N VAL A 221 -0.49 12.93 12.10
CA VAL A 221 -0.81 13.45 10.76
C VAL A 221 0.32 14.40 10.33
N ALA A 222 1.08 13.99 9.33
CA ALA A 222 2.33 14.62 8.95
C ALA A 222 2.16 15.66 7.84
N ALA A 223 1.27 15.41 6.87
CA ALA A 223 0.98 16.36 5.81
C ALA A 223 -0.41 16.18 5.20
N SER A 224 -0.95 17.26 4.64
CA SER A 224 -2.14 17.25 3.77
C SER A 224 -1.71 17.40 2.33
N ALA A 225 -2.09 16.51 1.42
CA ALA A 225 -1.65 16.54 0.02
C ALA A 225 -2.78 16.86 -0.95
N ASN A 226 -2.39 17.30 -2.15
CA ASN A 226 -3.30 17.58 -3.26
C ASN A 226 -4.35 18.65 -2.87
N ASN A 227 -3.94 19.68 -2.13
CA ASN A 227 -4.85 20.69 -1.55
C ASN A 227 -5.52 21.56 -2.62
N PHE A 228 -4.86 21.71 -3.77
CA PHE A 228 -5.32 22.43 -4.96
C PHE A 228 -5.46 21.49 -6.17
N ARG A 229 -5.83 20.22 -5.93
CA ARG A 229 -6.01 19.18 -6.97
C ARG A 229 -6.72 19.72 -8.22
N ARG A 230 -6.16 19.42 -9.41
CA ARG A 230 -6.69 19.80 -10.75
C ARG A 230 -6.80 21.31 -11.03
N TRP A 231 -6.16 22.20 -10.27
CA TRP A 231 -6.21 23.65 -10.53
C TRP A 231 -5.76 24.03 -11.95
N ASP A 232 -4.76 23.32 -12.47
CA ASP A 232 -4.17 23.45 -13.78
C ASP A 232 -5.05 22.91 -14.92
N GLN A 233 -6.04 22.08 -14.59
CA GLN A 233 -7.05 21.56 -15.52
C GLN A 233 -8.28 22.49 -15.62
N VAL A 234 -8.48 23.35 -14.62
CA VAL A 234 -9.61 24.29 -14.57
C VAL A 234 -9.25 25.65 -15.20
N LEU A 235 -7.99 26.06 -15.09
CA LEU A 235 -7.53 27.33 -15.66
C LEU A 235 -7.19 27.21 -17.15
N PRO A 236 -7.37 28.29 -17.94
CA PRO A 236 -6.86 28.35 -19.31
C PRO A 236 -5.33 28.13 -19.32
N ALA A 237 -4.80 27.38 -20.29
CA ALA A 237 -3.37 27.03 -20.36
C ALA A 237 -2.42 28.23 -20.23
N ARG A 238 -2.78 29.38 -20.82
CA ARG A 238 -2.02 30.64 -20.74
C ARG A 238 -1.91 31.23 -19.31
N ALA A 239 -2.83 30.87 -18.42
CA ALA A 239 -2.87 31.32 -17.03
C ALA A 239 -2.20 30.34 -16.06
N VAL A 240 -1.97 29.07 -16.47
CA VAL A 240 -1.35 28.04 -15.62
C VAL A 240 0.09 28.41 -15.27
N ALA A 241 0.92 28.71 -16.28
CA ALA A 241 2.33 29.02 -16.08
C ALA A 241 2.61 30.18 -15.09
N PRO A 242 1.98 31.36 -15.20
CA PRO A 242 2.23 32.47 -14.28
C PRO A 242 1.73 32.22 -12.85
N VAL A 243 0.67 31.41 -12.68
CA VAL A 243 0.06 31.15 -11.36
C VAL A 243 0.72 29.98 -10.63
N ARG A 244 1.43 29.10 -11.35
CA ARG A 244 2.08 27.90 -10.82
C ARG A 244 2.95 28.16 -9.57
N PRO A 245 3.88 29.14 -9.55
CA PRO A 245 4.74 29.34 -8.37
C PRO A 245 3.94 29.70 -7.12
N LEU A 246 2.87 30.49 -7.27
CA LEU A 246 1.98 30.84 -6.17
C LEU A 246 1.25 29.61 -5.64
N ILE A 247 0.66 28.79 -6.51
CA ILE A 247 -0.06 27.58 -6.09
C ILE A 247 0.87 26.59 -5.39
N TYR A 248 2.11 26.43 -5.88
CA TYR A 248 3.09 25.54 -5.26
C TYR A 248 3.50 26.07 -3.88
N GLY A 249 3.70 27.38 -3.73
CA GLY A 249 3.94 27.99 -2.42
C GLY A 249 2.78 27.81 -1.44
N LEU A 250 1.53 27.99 -1.91
CA LEU A 250 0.33 27.75 -1.11
C LEU A 250 0.18 26.27 -0.74
N GLU A 251 0.53 25.35 -1.65
CA GLU A 251 0.55 23.91 -1.38
C GLU A 251 1.49 23.57 -0.24
N MET A 252 2.73 24.10 -0.22
CA MET A 252 3.68 23.84 0.87
C MET A 252 3.15 24.30 2.24
N ILE A 253 2.46 25.44 2.28
CA ILE A 253 1.81 25.96 3.49
C ILE A 253 0.64 25.04 3.89
N ALA A 254 -0.22 24.69 2.93
CA ALA A 254 -1.39 23.84 3.15
C ALA A 254 -1.00 22.41 3.58
N GLN A 255 0.14 21.89 3.13
CA GLN A 255 0.68 20.62 3.62
C GLN A 255 0.90 20.62 5.13
N THR A 256 1.24 21.77 5.71
CA THR A 256 1.50 21.90 7.14
C THR A 256 0.23 22.27 7.91
N LEU A 257 -0.52 23.28 7.45
CA LEU A 257 -1.69 23.80 8.16
C LEU A 257 -2.97 23.00 7.90
N GLY A 258 -3.05 22.30 6.78
CA GLY A 258 -4.21 21.54 6.34
C GLY A 258 -4.31 20.12 6.90
N ARG A 259 -3.36 19.72 7.77
CA ARG A 259 -3.28 18.38 8.37
C ARG A 259 -4.60 18.00 9.03
N GLY A 260 -5.17 16.90 8.55
CA GLY A 260 -6.34 16.24 9.10
C GLY A 260 -7.68 16.66 8.48
N TRP A 261 -7.71 17.62 7.55
CA TRP A 261 -9.01 18.12 7.08
C TRP A 261 -9.02 18.91 5.77
N TRP A 262 -7.90 19.40 5.24
CA TRP A 262 -7.93 20.30 4.09
C TRP A 262 -7.96 19.56 2.76
N GLY A 263 -6.88 18.86 2.45
CA GLY A 263 -6.69 18.12 1.21
C GLY A 263 -7.34 16.73 1.27
N PRO A 264 -7.65 16.13 0.11
CA PRO A 264 -8.28 14.82 0.02
C PRO A 264 -7.36 13.67 0.46
N SER A 265 -6.05 13.90 0.57
CA SER A 265 -5.06 12.90 0.99
C SER A 265 -4.34 13.40 2.24
N GLN A 266 -4.20 12.53 3.24
CA GLN A 266 -3.53 12.83 4.50
C GLN A 266 -2.42 11.82 4.74
N PHE A 267 -1.18 12.31 4.71
CA PHE A 267 -0.01 11.51 5.07
C PHE A 267 0.07 11.36 6.57
N VAL A 268 0.05 10.12 7.05
CA VAL A 268 0.20 9.75 8.45
C VAL A 268 1.55 9.07 8.64
N TRP A 269 2.27 9.54 9.65
CA TRP A 269 3.45 8.89 10.20
C TRP A 269 3.01 8.00 11.35
N ALA A 270 3.28 6.71 11.26
CA ALA A 270 2.95 5.72 12.28
C ALA A 270 4.23 5.10 12.84
N THR A 271 4.32 5.02 14.18
CA THR A 271 5.43 4.40 14.93
C THR A 271 4.89 3.34 15.85
N ARG A 272 5.54 2.18 15.88
CA ARG A 272 5.14 1.07 16.74
C ARG A 272 5.37 1.47 18.20
N HIS A 273 4.42 1.17 19.09
CA HIS A 273 4.53 1.48 20.53
C HIS A 273 5.81 0.86 21.13
N GLU A 274 6.11 -0.37 20.71
CA GLU A 274 7.32 -1.09 21.08
C GLU A 274 8.07 -1.48 19.79
N PRO A 275 9.08 -0.70 19.38
CA PRO A 275 9.86 -1.01 18.18
C PRO A 275 10.55 -2.36 18.27
N VAL A 276 10.41 -3.17 17.23
CA VAL A 276 11.02 -4.50 17.11
C VAL A 276 12.11 -4.44 16.03
N PRO A 277 13.32 -4.95 16.28
CA PRO A 277 14.34 -5.11 15.24
C PRO A 277 13.85 -6.01 14.11
N PRO A 278 14.30 -5.81 12.85
CA PRO A 278 13.89 -6.65 11.75
C PRO A 278 14.18 -8.13 12.00
N ALA A 279 13.13 -8.95 11.96
CA ALA A 279 13.27 -10.39 12.16
C ALA A 279 13.75 -11.10 10.89
N THR A 280 14.29 -12.29 11.10
CA THR A 280 14.56 -13.29 10.06
C THR A 280 14.05 -14.64 10.56
N THR A 281 13.76 -15.54 9.64
CA THR A 281 13.43 -16.95 9.91
C THR A 281 14.54 -17.85 9.42
N SER A 282 14.61 -19.05 10.00
CA SER A 282 15.45 -20.11 9.47
C SER A 282 14.96 -20.51 8.08
N VAL A 283 15.85 -20.46 7.09
CA VAL A 283 15.59 -20.99 5.76
C VAL A 283 16.08 -22.43 5.69
N ALA A 284 15.23 -23.34 5.21
CA ALA A 284 15.56 -24.77 5.21
C ALA A 284 16.64 -25.13 4.17
N GLU A 285 16.65 -24.44 3.03
CA GLU A 285 17.62 -24.64 1.95
C GLU A 285 17.60 -23.43 1.01
N LEU A 286 18.78 -22.97 0.59
CA LEU A 286 18.99 -21.85 -0.34
C LEU A 286 19.75 -22.33 -1.59
N ASP A 287 19.23 -23.39 -2.23
CA ASP A 287 19.94 -24.02 -3.34
C ASP A 287 20.07 -23.03 -4.52
N GLY A 288 21.32 -22.70 -4.86
CA GLY A 288 21.65 -21.70 -5.89
C GLY A 288 21.32 -20.24 -5.55
N LEU A 289 20.72 -19.94 -4.39
CA LEU A 289 20.39 -18.58 -3.94
C LEU A 289 21.43 -18.00 -2.98
N SER A 290 22.22 -18.83 -2.28
CA SER A 290 23.14 -18.41 -1.23
C SER A 290 24.21 -17.39 -1.65
N SER A 291 24.44 -17.20 -2.95
CA SER A 291 25.41 -16.26 -3.52
C SER A 291 24.77 -15.02 -4.15
N THR A 292 23.47 -14.79 -3.97
CA THR A 292 22.76 -13.64 -4.54
C THR A 292 22.24 -12.71 -3.44
N PRO A 293 22.00 -11.42 -3.73
CA PRO A 293 21.33 -10.52 -2.78
C PRO A 293 19.94 -11.02 -2.33
N GLY A 294 19.31 -11.89 -3.13
CA GLY A 294 18.03 -12.51 -2.79
C GLY A 294 18.08 -13.51 -1.63
N ALA A 295 19.27 -13.97 -1.21
CA ALA A 295 19.41 -14.85 -0.05
C ALA A 295 18.89 -14.20 1.23
N GLU A 296 19.18 -12.91 1.44
CA GLU A 296 18.75 -12.20 2.64
C GLU A 296 17.23 -11.98 2.64
N LEU A 297 16.67 -11.59 1.48
CA LEU A 297 15.23 -11.51 1.31
C LEU A 297 14.54 -12.84 1.64
N ALA A 298 15.07 -13.97 1.17
CA ALA A 298 14.52 -15.29 1.45
C ALA A 298 14.45 -15.61 2.96
N THR A 299 15.39 -15.10 3.77
CA THR A 299 15.34 -15.23 5.24
C THR A 299 14.22 -14.43 5.90
N LYS A 300 13.57 -13.53 5.17
CA LYS A 300 12.44 -12.73 5.66
C LYS A 300 11.10 -13.26 5.21
N MET A 301 11.09 -14.31 4.38
CA MET A 301 9.91 -14.77 3.68
C MET A 301 9.38 -16.10 4.20
N ILE A 302 8.07 -16.23 4.23
CA ILE A 302 7.31 -17.42 4.68
C ILE A 302 6.16 -17.70 3.72
N CYS A 303 5.59 -18.90 3.80
CA CYS A 303 4.39 -19.21 3.04
C CYS A 303 3.22 -18.32 3.48
N PRO A 304 2.60 -17.51 2.59
CA PRO A 304 1.49 -16.63 2.95
C PRO A 304 0.19 -17.37 3.32
N VAL A 305 0.13 -18.69 3.10
CA VAL A 305 -1.06 -19.50 3.38
C VAL A 305 -1.01 -20.19 4.74
N CYS A 306 0.17 -20.68 5.16
CA CYS A 306 0.31 -21.44 6.40
C CYS A 306 1.45 -20.96 7.31
N HIS A 307 2.14 -19.89 6.92
CA HIS A 307 3.24 -19.25 7.65
C HIS A 307 4.43 -20.18 7.94
N SER A 308 4.50 -21.31 7.25
CA SER A 308 5.60 -22.28 7.36
C SER A 308 6.82 -21.86 6.54
N THR A 309 7.97 -22.45 6.89
CA THR A 309 9.24 -22.24 6.20
C THR A 309 9.18 -22.68 4.75
N LEU A 310 9.92 -21.94 3.91
CA LEU A 310 10.09 -22.20 2.49
C LEU A 310 11.45 -22.86 2.23
N LYS A 311 11.47 -23.85 1.33
CA LYS A 311 12.67 -24.36 0.67
C LYS A 311 12.85 -23.61 -0.65
N TRP A 312 14.04 -23.09 -0.91
CA TRP A 312 14.29 -22.21 -2.05
C TRP A 312 15.20 -22.85 -3.10
N SER A 313 14.92 -22.51 -4.35
CA SER A 313 15.81 -22.64 -5.50
C SER A 313 15.86 -21.31 -6.27
N ARG A 314 16.69 -21.21 -7.32
CA ARG A 314 16.72 -20.03 -8.20
C ARG A 314 15.40 -19.73 -8.93
N GLU A 315 14.52 -20.73 -9.03
CA GLU A 315 13.34 -20.70 -9.88
C GLU A 315 12.04 -20.72 -9.07
N ALA A 316 12.08 -21.20 -7.83
CA ALA A 316 10.89 -21.38 -7.02
C ALA A 316 11.17 -21.42 -5.50
N ALA A 317 10.16 -21.04 -4.72
CA ALA A 317 10.09 -21.26 -3.29
C ALA A 317 8.96 -22.25 -2.98
N ARG A 318 9.27 -23.36 -2.32
CA ARG A 318 8.28 -24.41 -1.99
C ARG A 318 8.03 -24.46 -0.49
N CYS A 319 6.77 -24.39 -0.10
CA CYS A 319 6.38 -24.54 1.30
C CYS A 319 6.57 -25.99 1.79
N LEU A 320 7.22 -26.16 2.95
CA LEU A 320 7.46 -27.47 3.55
C LEU A 320 6.24 -28.10 4.22
N GLN A 321 5.19 -27.30 4.49
CA GLN A 321 3.97 -27.78 5.13
C GLN A 321 2.84 -28.00 4.14
N CYS A 322 2.42 -26.95 3.41
CA CYS A 322 1.29 -27.06 2.48
C CYS A 322 1.68 -27.44 1.05
N SER A 323 2.98 -27.67 0.78
CA SER A 323 3.51 -28.05 -0.54
C SER A 323 3.26 -27.08 -1.70
N ARG A 324 2.68 -25.89 -1.45
CA ARG A 324 2.52 -24.84 -2.47
C ARG A 324 3.89 -24.37 -2.96
N THR A 325 3.96 -24.02 -4.23
CA THR A 325 5.17 -23.57 -4.91
C THR A 325 4.93 -22.17 -5.48
N TYR A 326 5.87 -21.28 -5.22
CA TYR A 326 5.84 -19.87 -5.59
C TYR A 326 6.98 -19.61 -6.57
N PRO A 327 6.70 -19.35 -7.85
CA PRO A 327 7.75 -19.24 -8.88
C PRO A 327 8.46 -17.88 -8.83
N TYR A 328 9.72 -17.86 -9.25
CA TYR A 328 10.41 -16.64 -9.64
C TYR A 328 10.17 -16.38 -11.14
N LYS A 329 9.59 -15.23 -11.47
CA LYS A 329 9.20 -14.86 -12.84
C LYS A 329 10.27 -14.03 -13.55
N GLY A 330 11.55 -14.32 -13.28
CA GLY A 330 12.70 -13.65 -13.89
C GLY A 330 13.07 -12.30 -13.26
N SER A 331 12.10 -11.52 -12.80
CA SER A 331 12.32 -10.23 -12.14
C SER A 331 11.60 -10.05 -10.79
N TYR A 332 10.59 -10.85 -10.50
CA TYR A 332 9.84 -10.81 -9.25
C TYR A 332 9.50 -12.22 -8.75
N TRP A 333 9.30 -12.34 -7.44
CA TRP A 333 8.76 -13.54 -6.83
C TRP A 333 7.24 -13.50 -6.81
N ASP A 334 6.58 -14.56 -7.27
CA ASP A 334 5.12 -14.63 -7.34
C ASP A 334 4.53 -15.44 -6.17
N PHE A 335 3.94 -14.73 -5.21
CA PHE A 335 3.35 -15.29 -4.00
C PHE A 335 1.82 -15.23 -3.98
N VAL A 336 1.19 -14.76 -5.06
CA VAL A 336 -0.26 -14.86 -5.24
C VAL A 336 -0.59 -16.32 -5.55
N PRO A 337 -1.38 -17.01 -4.72
CA PRO A 337 -1.72 -18.41 -4.98
C PRO A 337 -2.57 -18.54 -6.26
N ASP A 338 -2.26 -19.54 -7.08
CA ASP A 338 -3.16 -20.02 -8.15
C ASP A 338 -4.50 -20.55 -7.58
#